data_AF-A0A939ABG9-F1
#
_entry.id   AF-A0A939ABG9-F1
#
_cell.length_a   1.000
_cell.length_b   1.000
_cell.length_c   1.000
_cell.angle_alpha   90.00
_cell.angle_beta   90.00
_cell.angle_gamma   90.00
#
_symmetry.space_group_name_H-M   'P 1'
#
loop_
_entity.id
_entity.type
_entity.pdbx_description
1 polymer ?
#
loop_
_entity_poly.entity_id
_entity_poly.type
_entity_poly.pdbx_seq_one_letter_code
_entity_poly.pdbx_strand_id
1 'polypeptide(L)'
;MMRAWKRAGVREEAWKHRPHHAFRKGIRSGLKRLGADAMAVEFLLGHSLGIAGVYTDPGALPMRAAVALIPPMTKLGDVVEFGTVKEKGA
;
A
#
# COMPACT_ATOMS: atom_id res chain seq x y z
N MET A 1 26.31 12.17 16.31
CA MET A 1 24.84 12.35 16.37
C MET A 1 24.38 13.19 17.56
N MET A 2 24.77 12.88 18.80
CA MET A 2 24.27 13.59 20.02
C MET A 2 24.48 15.12 20.01
N ARG A 3 25.61 15.63 19.51
CA ARG A 3 25.85 17.08 19.37
C ARG A 3 24.87 17.77 18.41
N ALA A 4 24.45 17.08 17.35
CA ALA A 4 23.51 17.64 16.38
C ALA A 4 22.12 17.83 16.99
N TRP A 5 21.65 16.86 17.78
CA TRP A 5 20.37 16.94 18.49
C TRP A 5 20.34 18.06 19.54
N LYS A 6 21.44 18.19 20.33
CA LYS A 6 21.58 19.30 21.29
C LYS A 6 21.56 20.66 20.59
N ARG A 7 22.30 20.82 19.49
CA ARG A 7 22.29 22.06 18.69
C ARG A 7 20.93 22.36 18.05
N ALA A 8 20.17 21.33 17.71
CA ALA A 8 18.82 21.48 17.16
C ALA A 8 17.75 21.81 18.23
N GLY A 9 18.13 21.94 19.51
CA GLY A 9 17.20 22.26 20.60
C GLY A 9 16.19 21.14 20.90
N VAL A 10 16.46 19.91 20.45
CA VAL A 10 15.56 18.79 20.71
C VAL A 10 15.75 18.30 22.14
N ARG A 11 14.65 18.31 22.90
CA ARG A 11 14.52 17.75 24.25
C ARG A 11 15.29 16.43 24.41
N GLU A 12 16.19 16.37 25.38
CA GLU A 12 17.13 15.26 25.54
C GLU A 12 16.38 13.93 25.77
N GLU A 13 15.26 13.98 26.49
CA GLU A 13 14.40 12.83 26.81
C GLU A 13 13.87 12.13 25.55
N ALA A 14 13.74 12.86 24.44
CA ALA A 14 13.20 12.33 23.18
C ALA A 14 14.19 11.42 22.42
N TRP A 15 15.50 11.53 22.67
CA TRP A 15 16.52 10.84 21.86
C TRP A 15 17.64 10.17 22.66
N LYS A 16 17.86 10.53 23.94
CA LYS A 16 19.03 10.13 24.76
C LYS A 16 19.38 8.64 24.70
N HIS A 17 18.38 7.77 24.80
CA HIS A 17 18.60 6.32 24.86
C HIS A 17 18.68 5.65 23.48
N ARG A 18 18.00 6.19 22.47
CA ARG A 18 17.94 5.60 21.12
C ARG A 18 17.82 6.69 20.04
N PRO A 19 18.90 7.44 19.76
CA PRO A 19 18.83 8.61 18.87
C PRO A 19 18.51 8.24 17.42
N HIS A 20 18.98 7.08 16.95
CA HIS A 20 18.67 6.57 15.61
C HIS A 20 17.18 6.17 15.46
N HIS A 21 16.57 5.60 16.50
CA HIS A 21 15.12 5.34 16.50
C HIS A 21 14.31 6.62 16.62
N ALA A 22 14.74 7.59 17.43
CA ALA A 22 14.09 8.89 17.52
C ALA A 22 14.07 9.59 16.15
N PHE A 23 15.20 9.58 15.43
CA PHE A 23 15.29 10.07 14.06
C PHE A 23 14.27 9.39 13.13
N ARG A 24 14.29 8.06 13.11
CA ARG A 24 13.41 7.23 12.26
C ARG A 24 11.93 7.47 12.56
N LYS A 25 11.54 7.60 13.84
CA LYS A 25 10.18 7.96 14.26
C LYS A 25 9.82 9.38 13.81
N GLY A 26 10.75 10.32 13.91
CA GLY A 26 10.59 11.69 13.43
C GLY A 26 10.27 11.71 11.93
N ILE A 27 11.09 11.06 11.12
CA ILE A 27 10.86 10.94 9.66
C ILE A 27 9.49 10.31 9.37
N ARG A 28 9.18 9.16 9.98
CA ARG A 28 7.90 8.49 9.78
C ARG A 28 6.71 9.39 10.08
N SER A 29 6.72 10.03 11.25
CA SER A 29 5.60 10.87 11.69
C SER A 29 5.48 12.17 10.89
N GLY A 30 6.59 12.74 10.45
CA GLY A 30 6.63 13.91 9.57
C GLY A 30 6.02 13.60 8.20
N LEU A 31 6.49 12.53 7.55
CA LEU A 31 5.99 12.13 6.23
C LEU A 31 4.49 11.80 6.25
N LYS A 32 4.02 11.04 7.24
CA LYS A 32 2.59 10.73 7.38
C LYS A 32 1.74 12.00 7.58
N ARG A 33 2.24 13.00 8.31
CA ARG A 33 1.55 14.28 8.51
C ARG A 33 1.45 15.12 7.23
N LEU A 34 2.44 14.98 6.35
CA LEU A 34 2.44 15.61 5.04
C LEU A 34 1.55 14.88 4.01
N GLY A 35 0.83 13.82 4.43
CA GLY A 35 -0.04 13.05 3.55
C GLY A 35 0.71 12.05 2.68
N ALA A 36 1.97 11.73 2.99
CA ALA A 36 2.70 10.70 2.26
C ALA A 36 2.01 9.34 2.44
N ASP A 37 2.01 8.55 1.37
CA ASP A 37 1.47 7.19 1.38
C ASP A 37 2.16 6.34 2.47
N ALA A 38 1.36 5.66 3.27
CA ALA A 38 1.85 4.93 4.44
C ALA A 38 2.78 3.77 4.03
N MET A 39 2.47 3.08 2.93
CA MET A 39 3.25 1.95 2.43
C MET A 39 4.62 2.41 1.92
N ALA A 40 4.65 3.50 1.15
CA ALA A 40 5.88 4.11 0.69
C ALA A 40 6.78 4.56 1.86
N VAL A 41 6.20 5.12 2.93
CA VAL A 41 6.95 5.51 4.14
C VAL A 41 7.55 4.30 4.85
N GLU A 42 6.80 3.20 5.02
CA GLU A 42 7.34 2.00 5.67
C GLU A 42 8.43 1.33 4.80
N PHE A 43 8.24 1.29 3.48
CA PHE A 43 9.24 0.81 2.52
C PHE A 43 10.53 1.63 2.58
N LEU A 44 10.43 2.97 2.53
CA LEU A 44 11.57 3.89 2.59
C LEU A 44 12.40 3.70 3.85
N LEU A 45 11.76 3.37 4.97
CA LEU A 45 12.44 3.11 6.22
C LEU A 45 13.04 1.69 6.28
N GLY A 46 12.85 0.86 5.26
CA GLY A 46 13.34 -0.51 5.23
C GLY A 46 12.57 -1.42 6.19
N HIS A 47 11.28 -1.14 6.43
CA HIS A 47 10.41 -2.16 6.99
C HIS A 47 10.05 -3.16 5.91
N SER A 48 10.13 -4.44 6.27
CA SER A 48 9.52 -5.49 5.44
C SER A 48 8.03 -5.21 5.33
N LEU A 49 7.56 -5.04 4.09
CA LEU A 49 6.14 -4.93 3.78
C LEU A 49 5.44 -6.31 3.83
N GLY A 50 6.17 -7.39 4.12
CA GLY A 50 5.66 -8.76 4.01
C GLY A 50 5.13 -9.04 2.61
N ILE A 51 4.00 -9.74 2.52
CA ILE A 51 3.31 -10.08 1.26
C ILE A 51 2.91 -8.81 0.47
N ALA A 52 2.65 -7.68 1.14
CA ALA A 52 2.24 -6.45 0.47
C ALA A 52 3.35 -5.82 -0.39
N GLY A 53 4.63 -6.14 -0.14
CA GLY A 53 5.75 -5.78 -1.03
C GLY A 53 5.67 -6.47 -2.40
N VAL A 54 5.05 -7.66 -2.46
CA VAL A 54 4.83 -8.42 -3.70
C VAL A 54 3.71 -7.81 -4.54
N TYR A 55 2.69 -7.22 -3.91
CA TYR A 55 1.57 -6.59 -4.63
C TYR A 55 1.85 -5.15 -5.09
N THR A 56 2.88 -4.50 -4.55
CA THR A 56 3.24 -3.11 -4.89
C THR A 56 4.36 -3.01 -5.92
N ASP A 57 5.07 -4.09 -6.20
CA ASP A 57 5.98 -4.18 -7.34
C ASP A 57 5.21 -4.64 -8.60
N PRO A 58 5.03 -3.77 -9.61
CA PRO A 58 4.34 -4.14 -10.84
C PRO A 58 5.06 -5.23 -11.65
N GLY A 59 6.32 -5.54 -11.33
CA GLY A 59 7.09 -6.65 -11.89
C GLY A 59 7.05 -7.94 -11.06
N ALA A 60 6.58 -7.91 -9.81
CA ALA A 60 6.60 -9.08 -8.93
C ALA A 60 5.49 -10.09 -9.21
N LEU A 61 4.44 -9.69 -9.92
CA LEU A 61 3.35 -10.56 -10.34
C LEU A 61 3.21 -10.54 -11.87
N PRO A 62 2.92 -11.68 -12.53
CA PRO A 62 2.74 -11.75 -13.98
C PRO A 62 1.37 -11.17 -14.39
N MET A 63 1.09 -9.92 -14.00
CA MET A 63 -0.19 -9.25 -14.20
C MET A 63 -0.60 -9.20 -15.67
N ARG A 64 0.37 -9.08 -16.59
CA ARG A 64 0.12 -9.16 -18.03
C ARG A 64 -0.38 -10.53 -18.47
N ALA A 65 0.16 -11.61 -17.90
CA ALA A 65 -0.31 -12.97 -18.19
C ALA A 65 -1.72 -13.20 -17.62
N ALA A 66 -2.01 -12.67 -16.42
CA ALA A 66 -3.34 -12.73 -15.83
C ALA A 66 -4.38 -11.95 -16.65
N VAL A 67 -4.04 -10.74 -17.12
CA VAL A 67 -4.92 -9.94 -18.00
C VAL A 67 -5.16 -10.65 -19.34
N ALA A 68 -4.17 -11.36 -19.88
CA ALA A 68 -4.31 -12.13 -21.12
C ALA A 68 -5.29 -13.33 -21.00
N LEU A 69 -5.60 -13.78 -19.78
CA LEU A 69 -6.59 -14.83 -19.54
C LEU A 69 -8.03 -14.30 -19.46
N ILE A 70 -8.22 -12.98 -19.36
CA ILE A 70 -9.56 -12.39 -19.35
C ILE A 70 -10.11 -12.50 -20.78
N PRO A 71 -11.19 -13.28 -21.02
CA PRO A 71 -11.77 -13.37 -22.35
C PRO A 71 -12.24 -11.98 -22.79
N PRO A 72 -12.13 -11.64 -24.09
CA PRO A 72 -12.66 -10.39 -24.61
C PRO A 72 -14.12 -10.27 -24.22
N MET A 73 -14.50 -9.22 -23.49
CA MET A 73 -15.91 -8.98 -23.24
C MET A 73 -16.56 -8.66 -24.59
N THR A 74 -17.34 -9.60 -25.10
CA THR A 74 -18.30 -9.32 -26.17
C THR A 74 -19.13 -8.12 -25.73
N LYS A 75 -19.33 -7.13 -26.61
CA LYS A 75 -20.15 -5.96 -26.28
C LYS A 75 -21.48 -6.45 -25.70
N LEU A 76 -21.92 -5.82 -24.62
CA LEU A 76 -23.11 -6.12 -23.82
C LEU A 76 -24.44 -5.87 -24.60
N GLY A 77 -24.47 -6.16 -25.91
CA GLY A 77 -25.65 -6.16 -26.77
C GLY A 77 -26.07 -7.55 -27.22
N ASP A 78 -25.22 -8.57 -27.03
CA ASP A 78 -25.48 -9.96 -27.44
C ASP A 78 -25.63 -10.87 -26.22
N VAL A 79 -26.61 -10.59 -25.34
CA VAL A 79 -26.97 -11.54 -24.26
C VAL A 79 -28.47 -11.86 -24.32
N VAL A 80 -28.73 -13.02 -24.93
CA VAL A 80 -29.59 -14.12 -24.49
C VAL A 80 -30.91 -13.73 -23.79
N GLU A 81 -32.04 -14.01 -24.46
CA GLU A 81 -33.37 -14.08 -23.84
C GLU A 81 -33.34 -15.08 -22.66
N PHE A 82 -33.43 -14.56 -21.43
CA PHE A 82 -33.70 -15.38 -20.27
C PHE A 82 -35.13 -15.91 -20.39
N GLY A 83 -35.25 -17.20 -20.70
CA GLY A 83 -36.52 -17.89 -20.89
C GLY A 83 -37.49 -17.62 -19.75
N THR A 84 -38.69 -17.16 -20.11
CA THR A 84 -39.81 -16.94 -19.19
C THR A 84 -40.14 -18.22 -18.44
N VAL A 85 -40.03 -18.18 -17.11
CA VAL A 85 -40.52 -19.23 -16.22
C VAL A 85 -42.06 -19.22 -16.27
N LYS A 86 -42.66 -20.26 -16.87
CA LYS A 86 -44.11 -20.49 -16.74
C LYS A 86 -44.41 -20.98 -15.33
N GLU A 87 -45.02 -20.13 -14.52
CA GLU A 87 -45.68 -20.55 -13.30
C GLU A 87 -46.84 -21.50 -13.64
N LYS A 88 -46.81 -22.72 -13.10
CA LYS A 88 -47.95 -23.62 -13.10
C LYS A 88 -48.90 -23.17 -11.98
N GLY A 89 -50.06 -22.66 -12.36
CA GLY A 89 -51.17 -22.41 -11.45
C GLY A 89 -51.63 -23.70 -10.77
N ALA A 90 -51.95 -23.58 -9.48
CA ALA A 90 -52.61 -24.57 -8.65
C ALA A 90 -54.14 -24.45 -8.79
#